data_AF-A0A3N4IA02-F1
#
_entry.id   AF-A0A3N4IA02-F1
#
_cell.length_a   1.000
_cell.length_b   1.000
_cell.length_c   1.000
_cell.angle_alpha   90.00
_cell.angle_beta   90.00
_cell.angle_gamma   90.00
#
_symmetry.space_group_name_H-M   'P 1'
#
loop_
_entity.id
_entity.type
_entity.pdbx_description
1 polymer ?
#
loop_
_entity_poly.entity_id
_entity_poly.type
_entity_poly.pdbx_seq_one_letter_code
_entity_poly.pdbx_strand_id
1 'polypeptide(L)'
;MLETLPFPLLVIALFAESRRILIFAYLSLFLHFLYTFIHSTIYPAPKPKPKPVPFRFTHLPFELRLSIYSNCTAFSLLQLSRSSYQLRYEILRNPKLYLNSDGYRPAPTGTTYPPSHQLRPLPVVQLWRLTLKQIDFISDPAERRLVETQLKRVVVVTPIGPGQSKFSDWMLCGKRGMEGCGRLRWKRDAEVGAAYRAMDCECGRVYGLRPISVDGALERRMSC
;
A
#
# COMPACT_ATOMS: atom_id res chain seq x y z
N MET A 1 72.38 13.66 48.74
CA MET A 1 73.37 14.29 47.84
C MET A 1 72.93 14.03 46.42
N LEU A 2 72.34 15.01 45.75
CA LEU A 2 72.22 14.99 44.28
C LEU A 2 73.40 15.80 43.76
N GLU A 3 74.36 15.11 43.13
CA GLU A 3 75.48 15.76 42.44
C GLU A 3 74.95 16.48 41.20
N THR A 4 75.28 17.77 41.08
CA THR A 4 74.92 18.62 39.94
C THR A 4 75.74 18.21 38.72
N LEU A 5 75.14 17.49 37.79
CA LEU A 5 75.74 17.21 36.49
C LEU A 5 76.04 18.51 35.71
N PRO A 6 77.18 18.61 35.00
CA PRO A 6 77.54 19.80 34.25
C PRO A 6 76.58 20.01 33.06
N PHE A 7 76.12 21.26 32.92
CA PHE A 7 75.18 21.73 31.88
C PHE A 7 75.38 21.15 30.46
N PRO A 8 76.60 21.04 29.88
CA PRO A 8 76.78 20.47 28.54
C PRO A 8 76.37 18.99 28.41
N LEU A 9 76.52 18.18 29.47
CA LEU A 9 76.09 16.77 29.43
C LEU A 9 74.57 16.66 29.43
N LEU A 10 73.86 17.59 30.08
CA LEU A 10 72.40 17.64 30.08
C LEU A 10 71.85 17.99 28.69
N VAL A 11 72.50 18.91 27.96
CA VAL A 11 72.12 19.25 26.58
C VAL A 11 72.32 18.06 25.63
N ILE A 12 73.44 17.35 25.73
CA ILE A 12 73.71 16.15 24.91
C ILE A 12 72.70 15.04 25.22
N ALA A 13 72.37 14.82 26.50
CA ALA A 13 71.35 13.85 26.89
C ALA A 13 69.96 14.20 26.34
N LEU A 14 69.56 15.48 26.39
CA LEU A 14 68.29 15.96 25.80
C LEU A 14 68.26 15.81 24.27
N PHE A 15 69.37 16.05 23.58
CA PHE A 15 69.49 15.83 22.13
C PHE A 15 69.47 14.34 21.75
N ALA A 16 70.06 13.47 22.57
CA ALA A 16 70.01 12.03 22.37
C ALA A 16 68.58 11.49 22.55
N GLU A 17 67.86 11.96 23.59
CA GLU A 17 66.47 11.59 23.83
C GLU A 17 65.52 12.16 22.76
N SER A 18 65.74 13.37 22.27
CA SER A 18 64.91 13.94 21.18
C SER A 18 65.06 13.18 19.87
N ARG A 19 66.28 12.72 19.53
CA ARG A 19 66.52 11.86 18.35
C ARG A 19 65.82 10.51 18.49
N ARG A 20 65.84 9.89 19.67
CA ARG A 20 65.12 8.64 19.93
C ARG A 20 63.63 8.82 19.71
N ILE A 21 63.03 9.88 20.28
CA ILE A 21 61.61 10.19 20.13
C ILE A 21 61.24 10.39 18.65
N LEU A 22 62.05 11.13 17.89
CA LEU A 22 61.81 11.33 16.45
C LEU A 22 61.87 10.00 15.68
N ILE A 23 62.88 9.15 15.94
CA ILE A 23 62.99 7.84 15.27
C ILE A 23 61.77 6.96 15.58
N PHE A 24 61.32 6.90 16.84
CA PHE A 24 60.12 6.16 17.22
C PHE A 24 58.86 6.71 16.55
N ALA A 25 58.71 8.03 16.45
CA ALA A 25 57.58 8.66 15.76
C ALA A 25 57.57 8.31 14.26
N TYR A 26 58.73 8.39 13.60
CA TYR A 26 58.87 8.01 12.19
C TYR A 26 58.59 6.53 11.94
N LEU A 27 59.12 5.62 12.77
CA LEU A 27 58.85 4.19 12.66
C LEU A 27 57.37 3.88 12.87
N SER A 28 56.73 4.53 13.86
CA SER A 28 55.30 4.37 14.12
C SER A 28 54.45 4.83 12.93
N LEU A 29 54.71 6.02 12.38
CA LEU A 29 54.02 6.53 11.19
C LEU A 29 54.26 5.63 9.97
N PHE A 30 55.48 5.16 9.78
CA PHE A 30 55.83 4.27 8.68
C PHE A 30 55.12 2.91 8.79
N LEU A 31 55.07 2.32 9.98
CA LEU A 31 54.32 1.09 10.22
C LEU A 31 52.81 1.28 10.03
N HIS A 32 52.26 2.42 10.44
CA HIS A 32 50.85 2.74 10.21
C HIS A 32 50.56 2.94 8.71
N PHE A 33 51.44 3.62 7.98
CA PHE A 33 51.35 3.78 6.53
C PHE A 33 51.45 2.43 5.81
N LEU A 34 52.41 1.58 6.16
CA LEU A 34 52.53 0.23 5.61
C LEU A 34 51.30 -0.62 5.95
N TYR A 35 50.80 -0.57 7.18
CA TYR A 35 49.61 -1.30 7.58
C TYR A 35 48.39 -0.87 6.76
N THR A 36 48.15 0.43 6.61
CA THR A 36 47.02 0.95 5.82
C THR A 36 47.17 0.64 4.33
N PHE A 37 48.38 0.73 3.78
CA PHE A 37 48.68 0.37 2.40
C PHE A 37 48.47 -1.13 2.14
N ILE A 38 49.04 -1.99 2.99
CA ILE A 38 48.89 -3.46 2.91
C ILE A 38 47.42 -3.83 3.12
N HIS A 39 46.72 -3.23 4.09
CA HIS A 39 45.31 -3.50 4.32
C HIS A 39 44.44 -3.08 3.12
N SER A 40 44.71 -1.92 2.50
CA SER A 40 43.99 -1.45 1.32
C SER A 40 44.24 -2.32 0.08
N THR A 41 45.46 -2.82 -0.08
CA THR A 41 45.85 -3.67 -1.22
C THR A 41 45.37 -5.11 -1.08
N ILE A 42 45.47 -5.69 0.12
CA ILE A 42 45.02 -7.07 0.41
C ILE A 42 43.50 -7.15 0.54
N TYR A 43 42.88 -6.12 1.12
CA TYR A 43 41.42 -6.05 1.32
C TYR A 43 40.84 -4.90 0.50
N PRO A 44 40.79 -5.03 -0.84
CA PRO A 44 40.10 -4.04 -1.66
C PRO A 44 38.65 -3.96 -1.20
N ALA A 45 38.11 -2.74 -1.14
CA ALA A 45 36.71 -2.54 -0.79
C ALA A 45 35.82 -3.46 -1.64
N PRO A 46 34.87 -4.18 -1.03
CA PRO A 46 34.01 -5.09 -1.79
C PRO A 46 33.33 -4.31 -2.90
N LYS A 47 33.42 -4.83 -4.14
CA LYS A 47 32.77 -4.19 -5.29
C LYS A 47 31.28 -3.97 -4.93
N PRO A 48 30.73 -2.77 -5.16
CA PRO A 48 29.34 -2.51 -4.85
C PRO A 48 28.49 -3.54 -5.59
N LYS A 49 27.66 -4.28 -4.84
CA LYS A 49 26.75 -5.26 -5.44
C LYS A 49 25.90 -4.53 -6.49
N PRO A 50 25.74 -5.07 -7.71
CA PRO A 50 24.90 -4.45 -8.72
C PRO A 50 23.51 -4.26 -8.12
N LYS A 51 22.96 -3.05 -8.24
CA LYS A 51 21.60 -2.76 -7.75
C LYS A 51 20.64 -3.68 -8.51
N PRO A 52 19.75 -4.41 -7.82
CA PRO A 52 18.79 -5.27 -8.49
C PRO A 52 17.96 -4.41 -9.45
N VAL A 53 17.90 -4.84 -10.72
CA VAL A 53 17.08 -4.16 -11.73
C VAL A 53 15.61 -4.40 -11.33
N PRO A 54 14.78 -3.35 -11.22
CA PRO A 54 13.39 -3.53 -10.85
C PRO A 54 12.67 -4.33 -11.92
N PHE A 55 11.95 -5.37 -11.48
CA PHE A 55 11.10 -6.15 -12.37
C PHE A 55 9.98 -5.26 -12.92
N ARG A 56 9.87 -5.20 -14.25
CA ARG A 56 8.81 -4.47 -14.94
C ARG A 56 7.77 -5.47 -15.41
N PHE A 57 6.60 -5.47 -14.78
CA PHE A 57 5.50 -6.37 -15.15
C PHE A 57 5.13 -6.26 -16.64
N THR A 58 5.22 -5.06 -17.23
CA THR A 58 4.94 -4.81 -18.65
C THR A 58 5.98 -5.38 -19.62
N HIS A 59 7.15 -5.83 -19.14
CA HIS A 59 8.13 -6.56 -19.96
C HIS A 59 7.77 -8.04 -20.15
N LEU A 60 6.79 -8.56 -19.40
CA LEU A 60 6.27 -9.89 -19.64
C LEU A 60 5.54 -9.95 -20.99
N PRO A 61 5.75 -11.02 -21.78
CA PRO A 61 4.89 -11.35 -22.92
C PRO A 61 3.40 -11.25 -22.57
N PHE A 62 2.61 -10.80 -23.53
CA PHE A 62 1.19 -10.54 -23.34
C PHE A 62 0.43 -11.79 -22.86
N GLU A 63 0.79 -12.97 -23.35
CA GLU A 63 0.22 -14.26 -23.01
C GLU A 63 0.40 -14.58 -21.52
N LEU A 64 1.60 -14.31 -20.99
CA LEU A 64 1.88 -14.50 -19.56
C LEU A 64 1.09 -13.50 -18.71
N ARG A 65 0.92 -12.26 -19.19
CA ARG A 65 0.11 -11.26 -18.50
C ARG A 65 -1.38 -11.63 -18.48
N LEU A 66 -1.92 -12.13 -19.59
CA LEU A 66 -3.28 -12.67 -19.65
C LEU A 66 -3.46 -13.86 -18.69
N SER A 67 -2.49 -14.76 -18.63
CA SER A 67 -2.51 -15.88 -17.68
C SER A 67 -2.56 -15.37 -16.23
N ILE A 68 -1.77 -14.34 -15.89
CA ILE A 68 -1.81 -13.73 -14.55
C ILE A 68 -3.18 -13.10 -14.28
N TYR A 69 -3.72 -12.32 -15.22
CA TYR A 69 -5.06 -11.71 -15.08
C TYR A 69 -6.17 -12.73 -14.88
N SER A 70 -6.08 -13.89 -15.54
CA SER A 70 -7.09 -14.96 -15.41
C SER A 70 -7.15 -15.56 -13.99
N ASN A 71 -6.09 -15.40 -13.20
CA ASN A 71 -6.02 -15.86 -11.81
C ASN A 71 -6.33 -14.74 -10.79
N CYS A 72 -6.65 -13.52 -11.25
CA CYS A 72 -6.98 -12.41 -10.37
C CYS A 72 -8.49 -12.33 -10.08
N THR A 73 -8.84 -11.87 -8.88
CA THR A 73 -10.22 -11.49 -8.55
C THR A 73 -10.65 -10.24 -9.33
N ALA A 74 -11.96 -9.97 -9.40
CA ALA A 74 -12.49 -8.75 -10.00
C ALA A 74 -11.91 -7.49 -9.34
N PHE A 75 -11.67 -7.54 -8.02
CA PHE A 75 -11.06 -6.46 -7.27
C PHE A 75 -9.59 -6.24 -7.62
N SER A 76 -8.80 -7.32 -7.67
CA SER A 76 -7.41 -7.24 -8.14
C SER A 76 -7.31 -6.69 -9.57
N LEU A 77 -8.17 -7.14 -10.48
CA LEU A 77 -8.24 -6.61 -11.86
C LEU A 77 -8.61 -5.12 -11.88
N LEU A 78 -9.52 -4.68 -11.01
CA LEU A 78 -9.84 -3.26 -10.84
C LEU A 78 -8.61 -2.46 -10.40
N GLN A 79 -7.86 -2.93 -9.40
CA GLN A 79 -6.63 -2.26 -8.95
C GLN A 79 -5.57 -2.19 -10.06
N LEU A 80 -5.32 -3.30 -10.76
CA LEU A 80 -4.38 -3.36 -11.88
C LEU A 80 -4.78 -2.41 -13.02
N SER A 81 -6.08 -2.31 -13.32
CA SER A 81 -6.58 -1.36 -14.31
C SER A 81 -6.37 0.10 -13.89
N ARG A 82 -6.20 0.40 -12.60
CA ARG A 82 -5.96 1.75 -12.11
C ARG A 82 -4.48 2.12 -12.07
N SER A 83 -3.58 1.14 -11.98
CA SER A 83 -2.13 1.39 -11.86
C SER A 83 -1.44 1.75 -13.19
N SER A 84 -1.95 1.27 -14.33
CA SER A 84 -1.35 1.55 -15.65
C SER A 84 -2.38 1.57 -16.77
N TYR A 85 -2.22 2.48 -17.73
CA TYR A 85 -3.05 2.57 -18.93
C TYR A 85 -2.93 1.33 -19.83
N GLN A 86 -1.74 0.74 -19.93
CA GLN A 86 -1.51 -0.46 -20.73
C GLN A 86 -2.26 -1.66 -20.15
N LEU A 87 -2.12 -1.90 -18.84
CA LEU A 87 -2.82 -2.99 -18.16
C LEU A 87 -4.34 -2.79 -18.24
N ARG A 88 -4.80 -1.53 -18.07
CA ARG A 88 -6.21 -1.17 -18.26
C ARG A 88 -6.72 -1.55 -19.64
N TYR A 89 -6.00 -1.17 -20.69
CA TYR A 89 -6.40 -1.47 -22.06
C TYR A 89 -6.50 -2.99 -22.30
N GLU A 90 -5.51 -3.74 -21.83
CA GLU A 90 -5.48 -5.20 -21.98
C GLU A 90 -6.61 -5.91 -21.23
N ILE A 91 -6.89 -5.51 -19.98
CA ILE A 91 -7.97 -6.04 -19.16
C ILE A 91 -9.33 -5.72 -19.80
N LEU A 92 -9.55 -4.47 -20.20
CA LEU A 92 -10.83 -4.03 -20.76
C LEU A 92 -11.11 -4.59 -22.15
N ARG A 93 -10.07 -4.84 -22.95
CA ARG A 93 -10.20 -5.45 -24.29
C ARG A 93 -10.63 -6.91 -24.23
N ASN A 94 -10.47 -7.58 -23.08
CA ASN A 94 -10.81 -8.98 -22.89
C ASN A 94 -11.87 -9.17 -21.78
N PRO A 95 -13.17 -8.93 -22.08
CA PRO A 95 -14.22 -9.02 -21.07
C PRO A 95 -14.28 -10.33 -20.32
N LYS A 96 -13.91 -11.44 -20.98
CA LYS A 96 -13.84 -12.78 -20.37
C LYS A 96 -12.99 -12.81 -19.09
N LEU A 97 -11.99 -11.94 -18.96
CA LEU A 97 -11.14 -11.87 -17.76
C LEU A 97 -11.95 -11.46 -16.53
N TYR A 98 -12.68 -10.34 -16.60
CA TYR A 98 -13.43 -9.86 -15.45
C TYR A 98 -14.83 -10.48 -15.34
N LEU A 99 -15.45 -10.90 -16.45
CA LEU A 99 -16.75 -11.58 -16.40
C LEU A 99 -16.69 -12.92 -15.65
N ASN A 100 -15.54 -13.61 -15.73
CA ASN A 100 -15.31 -14.90 -15.07
C ASN A 100 -14.51 -14.77 -13.77
N SER A 101 -14.05 -13.57 -13.42
CA SER A 101 -13.28 -13.34 -12.18
C SER A 101 -14.18 -13.41 -10.94
N ASP A 102 -13.62 -13.93 -9.85
CA ASP A 102 -14.31 -13.98 -8.56
C ASP A 102 -14.75 -12.59 -8.10
N GLY A 103 -15.98 -12.51 -7.58
CA GLY A 103 -16.56 -11.26 -7.07
C GLY A 103 -17.20 -10.33 -8.11
N TYR A 104 -17.06 -10.60 -9.42
CA TYR A 104 -17.69 -9.77 -10.45
C TYR A 104 -19.19 -10.02 -10.55
N ARG A 105 -19.96 -8.94 -10.68
CA ARG A 105 -21.38 -8.99 -11.06
C ARG A 105 -21.64 -8.00 -12.17
N PRO A 106 -22.21 -8.43 -13.31
CA PRO A 106 -22.64 -7.50 -14.33
C PRO A 106 -23.62 -6.51 -13.72
N ALA A 107 -23.49 -5.23 -14.09
CA ALA A 107 -24.45 -4.22 -13.67
C ALA A 107 -25.86 -4.72 -14.06
N PRO A 108 -26.87 -4.59 -13.19
CA PRO A 108 -28.21 -5.08 -13.51
C PRO A 108 -28.66 -4.41 -14.80
N THR A 109 -28.83 -5.20 -15.86
CA THR A 109 -29.42 -4.79 -17.13
C THR A 109 -30.88 -4.48 -16.85
N GLY A 110 -31.17 -3.27 -16.35
CA GLY A 110 -32.52 -2.90 -15.94
C GLY A 110 -32.64 -1.99 -14.71
N THR A 111 -31.55 -1.47 -14.11
CA THR A 111 -31.73 -0.30 -13.25
C THR A 111 -32.09 0.88 -14.14
N THR A 112 -33.39 1.06 -14.37
CA THR A 112 -33.97 2.28 -14.91
C THR A 112 -33.55 3.41 -13.98
N TYR A 113 -32.50 4.13 -14.35
CA TYR A 113 -32.21 5.40 -13.70
C TYR A 113 -33.47 6.27 -13.84
N PRO A 114 -33.86 7.03 -12.80
CA PRO A 114 -35.00 7.92 -12.90
C PRO A 114 -34.86 8.80 -14.17
N PRO A 115 -35.96 9.07 -14.89
CA PRO A 115 -35.93 9.68 -16.23
C PRO A 115 -35.14 10.98 -16.34
N SER A 116 -34.95 11.71 -15.24
CA SER A 116 -34.17 12.95 -15.14
C SER A 116 -32.67 12.80 -15.45
N HIS A 117 -32.15 11.58 -15.58
CA HIS A 117 -30.77 11.29 -15.99
C HIS A 117 -30.67 10.32 -17.16
N GLN A 118 -31.67 10.25 -18.04
CA GLN A 118 -31.55 9.51 -19.30
C GLN A 118 -30.54 10.21 -20.23
N LEU A 119 -29.26 9.92 -19.99
CA LEU A 119 -28.24 10.09 -21.01
C LEU A 119 -28.64 9.22 -22.19
N ARG A 120 -28.58 9.79 -23.40
CA ARG A 120 -28.88 9.08 -24.66
C ARG A 120 -28.28 7.68 -24.64
N PRO A 121 -29.01 6.64 -25.08
CA PRO A 121 -28.46 5.30 -25.22
C PRO A 121 -27.26 5.38 -26.16
N LEU A 122 -26.07 5.37 -25.58
CA LEU A 122 -24.83 5.30 -26.33
C LEU A 122 -24.72 3.86 -26.85
N PRO A 123 -24.26 3.67 -28.09
CA PRO A 123 -24.09 2.33 -28.66
C PRO A 123 -23.25 1.48 -27.71
N VAL A 124 -23.52 0.17 -27.70
CA VAL A 124 -23.08 -0.93 -26.80
C VAL A 124 -21.56 -0.98 -26.47
N VAL A 125 -20.78 -0.05 -26.99
CA VAL A 125 -19.35 0.17 -26.75
C VAL A 125 -19.03 0.65 -25.32
N GLN A 126 -19.99 1.02 -24.45
CA GLN A 126 -19.67 1.77 -23.22
C GLN A 126 -19.16 1.01 -21.97
N LEU A 127 -18.75 -0.26 -22.06
CA LEU A 127 -18.10 -0.94 -20.93
C LEU A 127 -16.59 -0.62 -20.80
N TRP A 128 -16.18 0.63 -20.99
CA TRP A 128 -14.76 1.07 -20.90
C TRP A 128 -14.21 1.15 -19.47
N ARG A 129 -15.00 0.79 -18.45
CA ARG A 129 -14.56 0.95 -17.07
C ARG A 129 -15.06 -0.20 -16.21
N LEU A 130 -14.11 -0.99 -15.73
CA LEU A 130 -14.29 -1.80 -14.53
C LEU A 130 -14.39 -0.82 -13.36
N THR A 131 -15.48 -0.88 -12.62
CA THR A 131 -15.75 -0.01 -11.48
C THR A 131 -16.09 -0.84 -10.26
N LEU A 132 -15.91 -0.25 -9.08
CA LEU A 132 -16.25 -0.91 -7.82
C LEU A 132 -17.74 -1.30 -7.72
N LYS A 133 -18.64 -0.64 -8.47
CA LYS A 133 -20.07 -0.98 -8.51
C LYS A 133 -20.36 -2.32 -9.18
N GLN A 134 -19.40 -2.85 -9.94
CA GLN A 134 -19.48 -4.16 -10.59
C GLN A 134 -18.84 -5.26 -9.75
N ILE A 135 -18.39 -4.95 -8.53
CA ILE A 135 -17.83 -5.92 -7.59
C ILE A 135 -18.91 -6.18 -6.53
N ASP A 136 -19.49 -7.37 -6.54
CA ASP A 136 -20.58 -7.76 -5.63
C ASP A 136 -20.05 -8.34 -4.32
N PHE A 137 -18.93 -9.06 -4.36
CA PHE A 137 -18.28 -9.56 -3.16
C PHE A 137 -16.77 -9.67 -3.35
N ILE A 138 -16.04 -9.75 -2.23
CA ILE A 138 -14.60 -9.94 -2.18
C ILE A 138 -14.34 -11.14 -1.27
N SER A 139 -13.98 -12.29 -1.85
CA SER A 139 -13.79 -13.52 -1.10
C SER A 139 -12.58 -13.45 -0.16
N ASP A 140 -11.47 -12.90 -0.63
CA ASP A 140 -10.21 -12.87 0.10
C ASP A 140 -10.21 -11.86 1.27
N PRO A 141 -9.90 -12.29 2.51
CA PRO A 141 -9.83 -11.41 3.68
C PRO A 141 -8.82 -10.26 3.57
N ALA A 142 -7.68 -10.46 2.91
CA ALA A 142 -6.69 -9.40 2.75
C ALA A 142 -7.17 -8.33 1.77
N GLU A 143 -7.81 -8.72 0.67
CA GLU A 143 -8.49 -7.81 -0.24
C GLU A 143 -9.62 -7.04 0.45
N ARG A 144 -10.38 -7.67 1.35
CA ARG A 144 -11.40 -6.97 2.15
C ARG A 144 -10.79 -5.87 3.02
N ARG A 145 -9.67 -6.14 3.70
CA ARG A 145 -8.97 -5.11 4.48
C ARG A 145 -8.46 -3.97 3.60
N LEU A 146 -7.96 -4.31 2.41
CA LEU A 146 -7.52 -3.32 1.43
C LEU A 146 -8.71 -2.46 0.95
N VAL A 147 -9.86 -3.07 0.64
CA VAL A 147 -11.05 -2.33 0.21
C VAL A 147 -11.56 -1.41 1.31
N GLU A 148 -11.60 -1.88 2.55
CA GLU A 148 -11.96 -1.05 3.71
C GLU A 148 -11.01 0.15 3.80
N THR A 149 -9.70 -0.08 3.70
CA THR A 149 -8.70 1.00 3.76
C THR A 149 -8.85 2.01 2.62
N GLN A 150 -9.13 1.55 1.40
CA GLN A 150 -9.28 2.42 0.23
C GLN A 150 -10.60 3.19 0.21
N LEU A 151 -11.65 2.64 0.83
CA LEU A 151 -13.00 3.20 0.83
C LEU A 151 -13.36 3.93 2.12
N LYS A 152 -12.49 3.90 3.13
CA LYS A 152 -12.51 4.84 4.26
C LYS A 152 -12.32 6.26 3.73
N ARG A 153 -13.42 6.85 3.25
CA ARG A 153 -13.53 8.25 2.89
C ARG A 153 -14.35 8.96 3.96
N VAL A 154 -14.16 10.27 4.04
CA VAL A 154 -15.01 11.14 4.86
C VAL A 154 -16.43 11.03 4.32
N VAL A 155 -17.33 10.50 5.15
CA VAL A 155 -18.75 10.49 4.82
C VAL A 155 -19.31 11.87 4.97
N VAL A 156 -19.92 12.36 3.90
CA VAL A 156 -20.77 13.54 3.96
C VAL A 156 -22.08 13.09 4.60
N VAL A 157 -22.27 13.51 5.85
CA VAL A 157 -23.52 13.33 6.58
C VAL A 157 -24.35 14.58 6.33
N THR A 158 -25.52 14.43 5.71
CA THR A 158 -26.45 15.53 5.46
C THR A 158 -27.55 15.51 6.52
N PRO A 159 -27.68 16.54 7.37
CA PRO A 159 -28.78 16.61 8.32
C PRO A 159 -30.12 16.80 7.59
N ILE A 160 -31.16 16.09 8.02
CA ILE A 160 -32.52 16.18 7.45
C ILE A 160 -33.47 16.82 8.47
N GLY A 161 -33.21 16.63 9.76
CA GLY A 161 -34.03 17.11 10.84
C GLY A 161 -33.42 16.77 12.21
N PRO A 162 -34.11 17.10 13.32
CA PRO A 162 -33.64 16.78 14.66
C PRO A 162 -33.46 15.27 14.83
N GLY A 163 -32.23 14.83 15.04
CA GLY A 163 -31.88 13.41 15.23
C GLY A 163 -31.87 12.54 13.97
N GLN A 164 -32.02 13.13 12.77
CA GLN A 164 -31.99 12.38 11.50
C GLN A 164 -30.93 12.92 10.56
N SER A 165 -30.13 12.02 10.01
CA SER A 165 -29.16 12.35 8.96
C SER A 165 -29.21 11.33 7.84
N LYS A 166 -28.83 11.74 6.63
CA LYS A 166 -28.61 10.84 5.50
C LYS A 166 -27.13 10.74 5.20
N PHE A 167 -26.70 9.55 4.78
CA PHE A 167 -25.36 9.33 4.29
C PHE A 167 -25.36 8.40 3.09
N SER A 168 -24.33 8.51 2.25
CA SER A 168 -24.09 7.56 1.17
C SER A 168 -22.72 6.93 1.37
N ASP A 169 -22.68 5.62 1.50
CA ASP A 169 -21.43 4.90 1.75
C ASP A 169 -21.43 3.50 1.12
N TRP A 170 -20.22 2.96 1.00
CA TRP A 170 -19.99 1.55 0.74
C TRP A 170 -20.22 0.73 2.00
N MET A 171 -20.99 -0.33 1.84
CA MET A 171 -21.34 -1.28 2.86
C MET A 171 -20.61 -2.59 2.57
N LEU A 172 -19.89 -3.13 3.55
CA LEU A 172 -19.19 -4.41 3.43
C LEU A 172 -19.79 -5.42 4.40
N CYS A 173 -20.01 -6.65 3.95
CA CYS A 173 -20.44 -7.72 4.83
C CYS A 173 -19.27 -8.29 5.60
N GLY A 174 -19.22 -7.98 6.89
CA GLY A 174 -18.12 -8.38 7.74
C GLY A 174 -17.67 -7.33 8.74
N LYS A 175 -16.63 -7.67 9.50
CA LYS A 175 -15.92 -6.74 10.36
C LYS A 175 -14.43 -6.86 10.09
N ARG A 176 -13.79 -5.74 9.74
CA ARG A 176 -12.32 -5.61 9.58
C ARG A 176 -11.72 -6.63 8.61
N GLY A 177 -12.47 -6.97 7.56
CA GLY A 177 -12.14 -8.02 6.60
C GLY A 177 -12.02 -9.46 7.14
N MET A 178 -12.22 -9.72 8.44
CA MET A 178 -12.02 -11.06 9.03
C MET A 178 -13.29 -11.89 9.14
N GLU A 179 -14.44 -11.25 9.25
CA GLU A 179 -15.73 -11.91 9.38
C GLU A 179 -16.59 -11.62 8.15
N GLY A 180 -17.60 -12.45 7.86
CA GLY A 180 -18.58 -12.20 6.80
C GLY A 180 -18.24 -12.83 5.46
N CYS A 181 -19.12 -12.62 4.48
CA CYS A 181 -18.95 -13.14 3.12
C CYS A 181 -18.26 -12.16 2.18
N GLY A 182 -17.89 -10.95 2.65
CA GLY A 182 -17.20 -9.95 1.84
C GLY A 182 -18.08 -9.25 0.80
N ARG A 183 -19.41 -9.40 0.88
CA ARG A 183 -20.36 -8.72 -0.01
C ARG A 183 -20.24 -7.21 0.10
N LEU A 184 -20.13 -6.53 -1.03
CA LEU A 184 -19.93 -5.09 -1.14
C LEU A 184 -21.15 -4.45 -1.80
N ARG A 185 -21.74 -3.43 -1.16
CA ARG A 185 -22.92 -2.72 -1.66
C ARG A 185 -22.77 -1.23 -1.50
N TRP A 186 -23.01 -0.46 -2.55
CA TRP A 186 -23.18 0.99 -2.41
C TRP A 186 -24.60 1.29 -1.96
N LYS A 187 -24.76 2.04 -0.86
CA LYS A 187 -26.05 2.55 -0.42
C LYS A 187 -26.04 4.06 -0.52
N ARG A 188 -27.02 4.61 -1.25
CA ARG A 188 -27.29 6.05 -1.30
C ARG A 188 -28.33 6.39 -0.25
N ASP A 189 -28.18 7.56 0.38
CA ASP A 189 -29.17 8.17 1.27
C ASP A 189 -29.67 7.21 2.37
N ALA A 190 -28.76 6.42 2.95
CA ALA A 190 -29.04 5.64 4.14
C ALA A 190 -29.34 6.58 5.31
N GLU A 191 -30.38 6.30 6.07
CA GLU A 191 -30.76 7.11 7.23
C GLU A 191 -29.94 6.71 8.46
N VAL A 192 -29.31 7.69 9.13
CA VAL A 192 -28.60 7.52 10.42
C VAL A 192 -29.48 8.10 11.52
N GLY A 193 -29.63 7.32 12.60
CA GLY A 193 -30.33 7.70 13.83
C GLY A 193 -30.59 6.47 14.68
N ALA A 194 -31.38 6.62 15.76
CA ALA A 194 -31.81 5.48 16.60
C ALA A 194 -32.53 4.38 15.80
N ALA A 195 -33.06 4.72 14.62
CA ALA A 195 -33.72 3.80 13.71
C ALA A 195 -32.79 3.14 12.68
N TYR A 196 -31.47 3.39 12.68
CA TYR A 196 -30.56 2.75 11.74
C TYR A 196 -30.51 1.25 12.00
N ARG A 197 -31.25 0.50 11.18
CA ARG A 197 -31.10 -0.95 11.09
C ARG A 197 -29.95 -1.21 10.13
N ALA A 198 -28.87 -1.80 10.64
CA ALA A 198 -27.86 -2.37 9.77
C ALA A 198 -28.55 -3.30 8.76
N MET A 199 -27.99 -3.43 7.57
CA MET A 199 -28.65 -4.23 6.53
C MET A 199 -28.28 -5.69 6.70
N ASP A 200 -29.27 -6.56 6.54
CA ASP A 200 -29.04 -7.99 6.46
C ASP A 200 -28.24 -8.30 5.20
N CYS A 201 -27.31 -9.24 5.31
CA CYS A 201 -26.59 -9.72 4.16
C CYS A 201 -27.35 -10.90 3.53
N GLU A 202 -27.34 -10.99 2.20
CA GLU A 202 -27.86 -12.13 1.44
C GLU A 202 -27.17 -13.47 1.78
N CYS A 203 -26.09 -13.47 2.57
CA CYS A 203 -25.52 -14.70 3.15
C CYS A 203 -26.25 -15.17 4.43
N GLY A 204 -27.36 -14.55 4.81
CA GLY A 204 -28.16 -14.88 5.99
C GLY A 204 -27.71 -14.21 7.29
N ARG A 205 -26.64 -13.40 7.27
CA ARG A 205 -26.20 -12.64 8.44
C ARG A 205 -27.09 -11.44 8.69
N VAL A 206 -27.83 -11.47 9.79
CA VAL A 206 -28.57 -10.31 10.30
C VAL A 206 -27.58 -9.20 10.63
N TYR A 207 -27.85 -7.96 10.19
CA TYR A 207 -26.94 -6.81 10.36
C TYR A 207 -25.52 -7.04 9.80
N GLY A 208 -25.42 -7.90 8.78
CA GLY A 208 -24.16 -8.33 8.21
C GLY A 208 -23.45 -7.23 7.42
N LEU A 209 -24.19 -6.36 6.72
CA LEU A 209 -23.66 -5.26 5.92
C LEU A 209 -23.48 -4.01 6.77
N ARG A 210 -22.23 -3.55 6.89
CA ARG A 210 -21.85 -2.39 7.71
C ARG A 210 -21.16 -1.31 6.85
N PRO A 211 -21.37 -0.03 7.15
CA PRO A 211 -20.72 1.06 6.42
C PRO A 211 -19.21 1.05 6.69
N ILE A 212 -18.40 1.17 5.64
CA ILE A 212 -16.94 1.10 5.71
C ILE A 212 -16.36 2.32 6.44
N SER A 213 -17.01 3.48 6.33
CA SER A 213 -16.50 4.71 6.95
C SER A 213 -16.61 4.73 8.47
N VAL A 214 -17.45 3.87 9.05
CA VAL A 214 -17.84 3.95 10.46
C VAL A 214 -16.93 3.06 11.30
N ASP A 215 -15.67 3.44 11.42
CA ASP A 215 -14.80 2.87 12.45
C ASP A 215 -15.07 3.59 13.79
N GLY A 216 -16.05 3.10 14.55
CA GLY A 216 -16.20 3.31 16.01
C GLY A 216 -16.47 4.73 16.54
N ALA A 217 -16.31 5.79 15.73
CA ALA A 217 -16.59 7.17 16.15
C ALA A 217 -18.09 7.46 16.20
N LEU A 218 -18.87 6.83 15.32
CA LEU A 218 -20.33 6.99 15.26
C LEU A 218 -21.03 6.04 16.26
N GLU A 219 -20.49 4.86 16.53
CA GLU A 219 -20.95 4.01 17.66
C GLU A 219 -20.85 4.77 18.99
N ARG A 220 -19.77 5.54 19.21
CA ARG A 220 -19.63 6.39 20.40
C ARG A 220 -20.59 7.57 20.45
N ARG A 221 -21.00 8.14 19.31
CA ARG A 221 -21.97 9.25 19.26
C ARG A 221 -23.43 8.80 19.33
N MET A 222 -23.75 7.57 18.94
CA MET A 222 -25.11 7.02 19.01
C MET A 222 -25.43 6.36 20.37
N SER A 223 -24.43 6.22 21.24
CA SER A 223 -24.59 5.71 22.60
C SER A 223 -24.79 6.81 23.66
N CYS A 224 -24.90 8.08 23.24
CA CYS A 224 -25.12 9.25 24.10
C CYS A 224 -26.50 9.86 23.83
#